data_AF-I0X7X5-F1
#
_entry.id   AF-I0X7X5-F1
#
_cell.length_a   1.000
_cell.length_b   1.000
_cell.length_c   1.000
_cell.angle_alpha   90.00
_cell.angle_beta   90.00
_cell.angle_gamma   90.00
#
_symmetry.space_group_name_H-M   'P 1'
#
loop_
_entity.id
_entity.type
_entity.pdbx_description
1 polymer ?
#
loop_
_entity_poly.entity_id
_entity_poly.type
_entity_poly.pdbx_seq_one_letter_code
_entity_poly.pdbx_strand_id
1 'polypeptide(L)' 'MNEEIIEAAKTYIHDLFKEAERLAKEEGKSALYVSTDHIGLYEKYGFAFREEAQSIYGESSRVYEKKIEVR' A
#
# COMPACT_ATOMS: atom_id res chain seq x y z
N MET A 1 7.87 7.01 -21.64
CA MET A 1 7.55 5.66 -21.11
C MET A 1 6.37 5.13 -21.90
N ASN A 2 6.40 3.88 -22.37
CA ASN A 2 5.35 3.30 -23.22
C ASN A 2 4.03 3.16 -22.42
N GLU A 3 2.90 3.56 -23.00
CA GLU A 3 1.56 3.47 -22.38
C GLU A 3 1.20 2.04 -21.96
N GLU A 4 1.63 1.05 -22.74
CA GLU A 4 1.43 -0.37 -22.43
C GLU A 4 2.11 -0.78 -21.11
N ILE A 5 3.32 -0.26 -20.86
CA ILE A 5 4.07 -0.52 -19.62
C ILE A 5 3.37 0.12 -18.42
N ILE A 6 2.80 1.31 -18.60
CA ILE A 6 2.04 2.00 -17.55
C ILE A 6 0.80 1.20 -17.17
N GLU A 7 0.08 0.66 -18.14
CA GLU A 7 -1.14 -0.08 -17.88
C GLU A 7 -0.86 -1.45 -17.24
N ALA A 8 0.20 -2.14 -17.69
CA ALA A 8 0.68 -3.35 -17.05
C ALA A 8 1.07 -3.09 -15.58
N ALA A 9 1.80 -2.00 -15.30
CA ALA A 9 2.18 -1.64 -13.94
C ALA A 9 0.97 -1.40 -13.01
N LYS A 10 -0.08 -0.73 -13.50
CA LYS A 10 -1.32 -0.56 -12.72
C LYS A 10 -1.99 -1.89 -12.39
N THR A 11 -1.99 -2.81 -13.35
CA THR A 11 -2.57 -4.16 -13.18
C THR A 11 -1.80 -4.93 -12.11
N TYR A 12 -0.47 -4.95 -12.18
CA TYR A 12 0.35 -5.64 -11.19
C TYR A 12 0.21 -5.06 -9.77
N ILE A 13 0.14 -3.75 -9.62
CA ILE A 13 -0.08 -3.11 -8.31
C ILE A 13 -1.45 -3.50 -7.74
N HIS A 14 -2.47 -3.53 -8.58
CA HIS A 14 -3.82 -3.94 -8.16
C HIS A 14 -3.86 -5.38 -7.68
N ASP A 15 -3.25 -6.30 -8.43
CA ASP A 15 -3.23 -7.72 -8.08
C ASP A 15 -2.39 -7.96 -6.82
N LEU A 16 -1.27 -7.25 -6.66
CA LEU A 16 -0.45 -7.30 -5.45
C LEU A 16 -1.24 -6.88 -4.20
N PHE A 17 -2.00 -5.79 -4.27
CA PHE A 17 -2.80 -5.35 -3.11
C PHE A 17 -3.95 -6.29 -2.80
N LYS A 18 -4.62 -6.83 -3.82
CA LYS A 18 -5.64 -7.87 -3.62
C LYS A 18 -5.10 -9.08 -2.88
N GLU A 19 -3.92 -9.55 -3.28
CA GLU A 19 -3.29 -10.69 -2.65
C GLU A 19 -2.84 -10.39 -1.21
N ALA A 20 -2.26 -9.21 -0.98
CA ALA A 20 -1.90 -8.76 0.37
C ALA A 20 -3.13 -8.68 1.29
N GLU A 21 -4.27 -8.18 0.79
CA GLU A 21 -5.53 -8.15 1.54
C GLU A 21 -6.07 -9.54 1.83
N ARG A 22 -5.97 -10.48 0.88
CA ARG A 22 -6.38 -11.88 1.06
C ARG A 22 -5.57 -12.53 2.19
N LEU A 23 -4.24 -12.40 2.14
CA LEU A 23 -3.33 -12.93 3.16
C LEU A 23 -3.58 -12.29 4.53
N ALA A 24 -3.76 -10.98 4.59
CA ALA A 24 -4.08 -10.27 5.83
C ALA A 24 -5.37 -10.80 6.47
N LYS A 25 -6.41 -11.04 5.67
CA LYS A 25 -7.67 -11.64 6.16
C LYS A 25 -7.47 -13.05 6.68
N GLU A 26 -6.74 -13.89 5.96
CA GLU A 26 -6.47 -15.28 6.34
C GLU A 26 -5.67 -15.39 7.64
N GLU A 27 -4.74 -14.46 7.86
CA GLU A 27 -3.96 -14.39 9.10
C GLU A 27 -4.62 -13.57 10.22
N GLY A 28 -5.86 -13.11 10.02
CA GLY A 28 -6.58 -12.29 11.01
C GLY A 28 -5.95 -10.94 11.31
N LYS A 29 -5.20 -10.36 10.36
CA LYS A 29 -4.61 -9.01 10.47
C LYS A 29 -5.68 -7.97 10.17
N SER A 30 -5.78 -6.96 11.04
CA SER A 30 -6.75 -5.88 10.92
C SER A 30 -6.33 -4.74 9.99
N ALA A 31 -5.09 -4.74 9.49
CA ALA A 31 -4.56 -3.67 8.66
C ALA A 31 -3.35 -4.10 7.83
N LEU A 32 -3.16 -3.43 6.69
CA LEU A 32 -1.93 -3.39 5.91
C LEU A 32 -1.23 -2.05 6.12
N TYR A 33 0.10 -2.05 6.13
CA TYR A 33 0.91 -0.85 6.27
C TYR A 33 1.92 -0.74 5.14
N VAL A 34 2.15 0.49 4.66
CA VAL A 34 3.20 0.81 3.68
C VAL A 34 3.98 2.03 4.17
N SER A 35 5.31 1.93 4.18
CA SER A 35 6.21 3.06 4.39
C SER A 35 6.73 3.56 3.05
N THR A 36 6.51 4.83 2.74
CA THR A 36 6.90 5.47 1.47
C THR A 36 6.91 6.99 1.61
N ASP A 37 7.73 7.67 0.83
CA ASP A 37 7.71 9.11 0.64
C ASP A 37 6.73 9.56 -0.46
N HIS A 38 6.13 8.61 -1.20
CA HIS A 38 5.17 8.92 -2.26
C HIS A 38 3.82 9.39 -1.71
N ILE A 39 3.18 10.31 -2.44
CA ILE A 39 1.87 10.88 -2.12
C ILE A 39 0.93 10.68 -3.31
N GLY A 40 -0.30 10.23 -3.04
CA GLY A 40 -1.39 10.11 -4.00
C GLY A 40 -1.52 8.77 -4.73
N LEU A 41 -0.52 7.87 -4.67
CA LEU A 41 -0.61 6.55 -5.30
C LEU A 41 -1.42 5.58 -4.44
N TYR A 42 -1.02 5.38 -3.18
CA TYR A 42 -1.59 4.36 -2.30
C TYR A 42 -3.01 4.72 -1.86
N GLU A 43 -3.32 6.01 -1.79
CA GLU A 43 -4.64 6.55 -1.49
C GLU A 43 -5.68 6.10 -2.52
N LYS A 44 -5.28 5.96 -3.79
CA LYS A 44 -6.17 5.42 -4.84
C LYS A 44 -6.56 3.96 -4.61
N TYR A 45 -5.78 3.23 -3.82
CA TYR A 45 -6.03 1.84 -3.46
C TYR A 45 -6.62 1.69 -2.04
N GLY A 46 -7.07 2.79 -1.43
CA GLY A 46 -7.77 2.77 -0.13
C GLY A 46 -6.86 2.82 1.10
N PHE A 47 -5.58 3.14 0.92
CA PHE A 47 -4.71 3.46 2.04
C PHE A 47 -4.93 4.90 2.52
N ALA A 48 -4.91 5.13 3.82
CA ALA A 48 -4.99 6.44 4.44
C ALA A 48 -3.62 6.80 5.05
N PHE A 49 -3.24 8.08 4.96
CA PHE A 49 -2.07 8.57 5.69
C PHE A 49 -2.30 8.39 7.19
N ARG A 50 -1.32 7.77 7.87
CA ARG A 50 -1.36 7.51 9.31
C ARG A 50 -0.43 8.46 10.06
N GLU A 51 0.85 8.48 9.72
CA GLU A 51 1.86 9.31 10.37
C GLU A 51 3.12 9.49 9.52
N GLU A 52 3.98 10.43 9.92
CA GLU A 52 5.36 10.48 9.45
C GLU A 52 6.25 9.60 10.34
N ALA A 53 7.24 8.94 9.74
CA ALA A 53 8.20 8.09 10.45
C ALA A 53 9.57 8.20 9.78
N GLN A 54 10.64 7.96 10.55
CA GLN A 54 11.98 7.83 9.95
C GLN A 54 12.14 6.45 9.30
N SER A 55 12.70 6.43 8.09
CA SER A 55 13.14 5.20 7.43
C SER A 55 14.34 4.60 8.16
N ILE A 56 14.69 3.36 7.82
CA ILE A 56 15.91 2.71 8.34
C ILE A 56 17.20 3.43 7.93
N TYR A 57 17.13 4.35 6.96
CA TYR A 57 18.25 5.18 6.50
C TYR A 57 18.23 6.59 7.11
N GLY A 58 17.30 6.87 8.03
CA GLY A 58 17.16 8.16 8.72
C GLY A 58 16.43 9.23 7.93
N GLU A 59 15.89 8.90 6.76
CA GLU A 59 15.13 9.82 5.91
C GLU A 59 13.67 9.91 6.39
N SER A 60 13.03 11.05 6.15
CA SER A 60 11.60 11.19 6.44
C SER A 60 10.79 10.31 5.48
N SER A 61 9.91 9.48 6.02
CA SER A 61 8.97 8.64 5.31
C SER A 61 7.56 8.86 5.85
N ARG A 62 6.55 8.40 5.12
CA ARG A 62 5.16 8.35 5.58
C ARG A 62 4.75 6.92 5.77
N VAL A 63 3.93 6.69 6.78
CA VAL A 63 3.23 5.44 6.99
C VAL A 63 1.80 5.62 6.52
N TYR A 64 1.39 4.77 5.59
CA TYR A 64 0.01 4.63 5.17
C TYR A 64 -0.58 3.34 5.71
N GLU A 65 -1.87 3.37 6.07
CA GLU A 65 -2.62 2.23 6.59
C GLU A 65 -3.84 1.95 5.73
N LYS A 66 -4.08 0.68 5.39
CA LYS A 66 -5.38 0.22 4.87
C LYS A 66 -6.01 -0.74 5.86
N LYS A 67 -7.17 -0.38 6.39
CA LYS A 67 -7.94 -1.24 7.30
C LYS A 67 -8.47 -2.46 6.55
N ILE A 68 -8.39 -3.62 7.19
CA ILE A 68 -8.87 -4.89 6.68
C ILE A 68 -10.07 -5.32 7.53
N GLU A 69 -11.20 -5.56 6.87
CA GLU A 69 -12.35 -6.17 7.53
C GLU A 69 -12.02 -7.63 7.83
N VAL A 70 -11.82 -7.93 9.11
CA VAL A 70 -11.71 -9.30 9.63
C VAL A 70 -13.12 -9.73 10.04
N ARG A 71 -13.59 -10.85 9.50
CA ARG A 71 -14.88 -11.47 9.85
C ARG A 71 -14.69 -12.59 10.86
#